data_AF-A0AAE1FTC5-F1
#
_entry.id   AF-A0AAE1FTC5-F1
#
_cell.length_a   1.000
_cell.length_b   1.000
_cell.length_c   1.000
_cell.angle_alpha   90.00
_cell.angle_beta   90.00
_cell.angle_gamma   90.00
#
_symmetry.space_group_name_H-M   'P 1'
#
loop_
_entity.id
_entity.type
_entity.pdbx_description
1 polymer ?
#
loop_
_entity_poly.entity_id
_entity_poly.type
_entity_poly.pdbx_seq_one_letter_code
_entity_poly.pdbx_strand_id
1 'polypeptide(L)'
;MRCYRTILGISYLSHISNDQVRTTIQQHIGPYDNILTIVKERKLRLYGHVTRSDGLAKTVLQGTVEGRRRRGGQRKKWSDIKEWTKKTFAETQTLSHDRDRWRDLVHNSSRRRPDDSTQS
;
A
#
# COMPACT_ATOMS: atom_id res chain seq x y z
N MET A 1 -3.76 4.12 -20.66
CA MET A 1 -3.50 3.29 -21.86
C MET A 1 -2.19 3.59 -22.58
N ARG A 2 -1.66 4.82 -22.55
CA ARG A 2 -0.39 5.19 -23.22
C ARG A 2 0.81 4.32 -22.82
N CYS A 3 1.07 4.21 -21.52
CA CYS A 3 2.21 3.44 -21.02
C CYS A 3 2.17 1.97 -21.44
N TYR A 4 1.02 1.30 -21.34
CA TYR A 4 0.87 -0.10 -21.76
C TYR A 4 1.07 -0.29 -23.26
N ARG A 5 0.54 0.62 -24.09
CA ARG A 5 0.78 0.57 -25.55
C ARG A 5 2.25 0.77 -25.88
N THR A 6 2.94 1.70 -25.21
CA THR A 6 4.39 1.90 -25.38
C THR A 6 5.19 0.66 -24.99
N ILE A 7 4.88 0.05 -23.83
CA ILE A 7 5.55 -1.17 -23.35
C ILE A 7 5.36 -2.34 -24.31
N LEU A 8 4.16 -2.49 -24.88
CA LEU A 8 3.82 -3.55 -25.83
C LEU A 8 4.18 -3.22 -27.29
N GLY A 9 4.74 -2.03 -27.57
CA GLY A 9 5.04 -1.59 -28.94
C GLY A 9 3.80 -1.37 -29.83
N ILE A 10 2.62 -1.16 -29.24
CA ILE A 10 1.35 -1.01 -29.95
C ILE A 10 1.20 0.43 -30.45
N SER A 11 1.12 0.61 -31.78
CA SER A 11 0.84 1.91 -32.39
C SER A 11 -0.54 2.44 -32.00
N TYR A 12 -0.68 3.75 -31.88
CA TYR A 12 -1.99 4.38 -31.68
C TYR A 12 -2.91 4.27 -32.90
N LEU A 13 -2.34 4.08 -34.09
CA LEU A 13 -3.08 3.86 -35.33
C LEU A 13 -3.65 2.44 -35.43
N SER A 14 -3.18 1.53 -34.58
CA SER A 14 -3.73 0.18 -34.54
C SER A 14 -5.10 0.18 -33.85
N HIS A 15 -6.10 -0.36 -34.53
CA HIS A 15 -7.48 -0.51 -34.04
C HIS A 15 -7.61 -1.63 -33.00
N ILE A 16 -6.68 -1.70 -32.04
CA ILE A 16 -6.71 -2.63 -30.92
C ILE A 16 -7.54 -2.00 -29.79
N SER A 17 -8.46 -2.76 -29.20
CA SER A 17 -9.28 -2.26 -28.09
C SER A 17 -8.46 -2.10 -26.81
N ASN A 18 -8.90 -1.22 -25.91
CA ASN A 18 -8.19 -1.01 -24.65
C ASN A 18 -8.21 -2.26 -23.75
N ASP A 19 -9.24 -3.09 -23.86
CA ASP A 19 -9.36 -4.33 -23.07
C ASP A 19 -8.43 -5.42 -23.59
N GLN A 20 -8.22 -5.49 -24.91
CA GLN A 20 -7.19 -6.36 -25.49
C GLN A 20 -5.80 -5.95 -24.98
N VAL A 21 -5.45 -4.67 -25.04
CA VAL A 21 -4.15 -4.16 -24.50
C VAL A 21 -3.97 -4.53 -23.03
N ARG A 22 -5.02 -4.44 -22.19
CA ARG A 22 -4.98 -4.84 -20.78
C ARG A 22 -4.81 -6.35 -20.59
N THR A 23 -5.44 -7.16 -21.44
CA THR A 23 -5.33 -8.61 -21.37
C THR A 23 -3.92 -9.05 -21.78
N THR A 24 -3.38 -8.49 -22.86
CA THR A 24 -2.04 -8.81 -23.35
C THR A 24 -0.96 -8.41 -22.33
N ILE A 25 -1.06 -7.21 -21.73
CA ILE A 25 -0.10 -6.81 -20.69
C ILE A 25 -0.19 -7.73 -19.46
N GLN A 26 -1.39 -8.16 -19.06
CA GLN A 26 -1.58 -9.07 -17.94
C GLN A 26 -1.00 -10.46 -18.22
N GLN A 27 -1.10 -10.96 -19.46
CA GLN A 27 -0.51 -12.24 -19.88
C GLN A 27 1.03 -12.19 -19.87
N HIS A 28 1.64 -11.10 -20.36
CA HIS A 28 3.10 -10.96 -20.38
C HIS A 28 3.71 -10.72 -19.00
N ILE A 29 2.98 -10.03 -18.12
CA ILE A 29 3.43 -9.72 -16.77
C ILE A 29 3.11 -10.90 -15.83
N GLY A 30 2.08 -11.71 -16.04
CA GLY A 30 1.77 -12.81 -15.10
C GLY A 30 1.24 -12.29 -13.74
N PRO A 31 1.03 -13.17 -12.74
CA PRO A 31 0.40 -12.79 -11.46
C PRO A 31 1.40 -12.11 -10.52
N TYR A 32 1.91 -10.92 -10.89
CA TYR A 32 2.69 -10.11 -9.95
C TYR A 32 1.78 -9.41 -8.95
N ASP A 33 2.24 -9.34 -7.71
CA ASP A 33 1.65 -8.48 -6.70
C ASP A 33 1.73 -7.03 -7.16
N ASN A 34 0.59 -6.34 -7.11
CA ASN A 34 0.52 -4.92 -7.41
C ASN A 34 1.56 -4.17 -6.54
N ILE A 35 2.26 -3.19 -7.12
CA ILE A 35 3.23 -2.34 -6.39
C ILE A 35 2.62 -1.80 -5.09
N LEU A 36 1.33 -1.47 -5.10
CA LEU A 36 0.58 -1.03 -3.94
C LEU A 36 0.51 -2.10 -2.83
N THR A 37 0.35 -3.37 -3.17
CA THR A 37 0.38 -4.49 -2.21
C THR A 37 1.75 -4.61 -1.56
N ILE A 38 2.84 -4.53 -2.34
CA ILE A 38 4.21 -4.56 -1.82
C ILE A 38 4.47 -3.37 -0.89
N VAL A 39 4.03 -2.17 -1.29
CA VAL A 39 4.17 -0.95 -0.49
C VAL A 39 3.37 -1.04 0.81
N LYS A 40 2.12 -1.52 0.75
CA LYS A 40 1.27 -1.74 1.93
C LYS A 40 1.95 -2.69 2.92
N GLU A 41 2.39 -3.83 2.44
CA GLU A 41 3.04 -4.84 3.27
C GLU A 41 4.30 -4.30 3.93
N ARG A 42 5.20 -3.67 3.17
CA ARG A 42 6.45 -3.10 3.71
C ARG A 42 6.16 -2.02 4.75
N LYS A 43 5.20 -1.14 4.49
CA LYS A 43 4.84 -0.05 5.40
C LYS A 43 4.21 -0.58 6.69
N LEU A 44 3.35 -1.59 6.63
CA LEU A 44 2.77 -2.24 7.81
C LEU A 44 3.81 -3.04 8.61
N ARG A 45 4.71 -3.77 7.95
CA ARG A 45 5.84 -4.44 8.63
C ARG A 45 6.71 -3.43 9.38
N LEU A 46 7.04 -2.31 8.73
CA LEU A 46 7.80 -1.22 9.35
C LEU A 46 7.07 -0.63 10.55
N TYR A 47 5.76 -0.38 10.45
CA TYR A 47 4.97 0.13 11.57
C TYR A 47 5.06 -0.80 12.78
N GLY A 48 4.79 -2.10 12.61
CA GLY A 48 4.88 -3.04 13.72
C GLY A 48 6.28 -3.14 14.31
N HIS A 49 7.33 -3.06 13.47
CA HIS A 49 8.71 -3.03 13.95
C HIS A 49 8.98 -1.79 14.81
N VAL A 50 8.58 -0.61 14.34
CA VAL A 50 8.76 0.65 15.08
C VAL A 50 7.98 0.65 16.39
N THR A 51 6.72 0.20 16.40
CA THR A 51 5.91 0.17 17.64
C THR A 51 6.50 -0.75 18.71
N ARG A 52 7.17 -1.84 18.30
CA ARG A 52 7.85 -2.77 19.21
C ARG A 52 9.26 -2.34 19.62
N SER A 53 9.88 -1.41 18.91
CA SER A 53 11.23 -0.92 19.22
C SER A 53 11.19 0.22 20.23
N ASP A 54 12.19 0.36 21.10
CA ASP A 54 12.25 1.46 22.08
C ASP A 54 13.23 2.57 21.63
N GLY A 55 12.92 3.21 20.50
CA GLY A 55 13.76 4.26 19.92
C GLY A 55 12.99 5.52 19.54
N LEU A 56 13.73 6.56 19.12
CA LEU A 56 13.18 7.84 18.68
C LEU A 56 12.09 7.68 17.60
N ALA A 57 12.22 6.69 16.72
CA ALA A 57 11.22 6.39 15.70
C ALA A 57 9.83 6.07 16.29
N LYS A 58 9.78 5.37 17.44
CA LYS A 58 8.53 5.10 18.17
C LYS A 58 7.98 6.38 18.79
N THR A 59 8.82 7.18 19.43
CA THR A 59 8.41 8.48 19.99
C THR A 59 7.89 9.43 18.90
N VAL A 60 8.50 9.46 17.73
CA VAL A 60 8.05 10.24 16.57
C VAL A 60 6.77 9.67 15.96
N LEU A 61 6.58 8.35 16.01
CA LEU A 61 5.38 7.67 15.53
C LEU A 61 4.17 7.91 16.46
N GLN A 62 4.41 7.88 17.78
CA GLN A 62 3.39 7.99 18.82
C GLN A 62 3.13 9.43 19.24
N GLY A 63 4.14 10.28 19.15
CA GLY A 63 4.08 11.68 19.49
C GLY A 63 3.48 12.50 18.36
N THR A 64 2.47 13.29 18.71
CA THR A 64 2.14 14.49 17.95
C THR A 64 3.31 15.45 18.15
N VAL A 65 4.27 15.50 17.22
CA VAL A 65 5.33 16.52 17.29
C VAL A 65 4.63 17.88 17.23
N GLU A 66 4.66 18.62 18.33
CA GLU A 66 4.13 19.98 18.40
C GLU A 66 4.91 20.85 17.42
N GLY A 67 4.20 21.41 16.44
CA GLY A 67 4.82 22.25 15.41
C GLY A 67 4.06 22.22 14.09
N ARG A 68 3.96 23.38 13.45
CA ARG A 68 3.40 23.48 12.09
C ARG A 68 4.43 22.90 11.11
N ARG A 69 4.06 21.83 10.41
CA ARG A 69 4.90 21.26 9.34
C ARG A 69 5.29 22.33 8.32
N ARG A 70 6.56 22.35 7.92
CA ARG A 70 7.05 23.18 6.83
C ARG A 70 6.30 22.85 5.52
N ARG A 71 5.85 23.89 4.82
CA ARG A 71 5.19 23.75 3.51
C ARG A 71 6.13 23.02 2.53
N GLY A 72 5.62 22.01 1.83
CA GLY A 72 6.40 21.20 0.87
C GLY A 72 7.10 19.95 1.44
N GLY A 73 6.97 19.64 2.73
CA GLY A 73 7.50 18.39 3.31
C GLY A 73 6.77 17.13 2.82
N GLN A 74 7.46 15.98 2.85
CA GLN A 74 6.87 14.69 2.44
C GLN A 74 5.65 14.34 3.30
N ARG A 75 4.51 14.05 2.66
CA ARG A 75 3.27 13.61 3.33
C ARG A 75 3.35 12.14 3.76
N LYS A 76 4.38 11.73 4.52
CA LYS A 76 4.32 10.42 5.17
C LYS A 76 3.35 10.54 6.35
N LYS A 77 2.12 10.09 6.12
CA LYS A 77 1.12 9.90 7.17
C LYS A 77 1.00 8.41 7.46
N TRP A 78 0.91 8.08 8.74
CA TRP A 78 0.46 6.77 9.20
C TRP A 78 -1.08 6.65 9.15
N SER A 79 -1.78 7.70 8.69
CA SER A 79 -3.22 7.69 8.40
C SER A 79 -3.62 6.54 7.46
N ASP A 80 -2.78 6.24 6.46
CA ASP A 80 -3.03 5.13 5.53
C ASP A 80 -3.09 3.77 6.25
N ILE A 81 -2.45 3.61 7.41
CA ILE A 81 -2.54 2.37 8.19
C ILE A 81 -3.95 2.19 8.74
N LYS A 82 -4.58 3.26 9.25
CA LYS A 82 -5.98 3.21 9.70
C LYS A 82 -6.89 2.82 8.54
N GLU A 83 -6.64 3.37 7.36
CA GLU A 83 -7.41 3.07 6.15
C GLU A 83 -7.25 1.61 5.72
N TRP A 84 -6.02 1.08 5.68
CA TRP A 84 -5.77 -0.28 5.20
C TRP A 84 -6.15 -1.36 6.21
N THR A 85 -5.94 -1.12 7.50
CA THR A 85 -6.25 -2.09 8.56
C THR A 85 -7.68 -2.00 9.06
N LYS A 86 -8.37 -0.88 8.79
CA LYS A 86 -9.71 -0.55 9.34
C LYS A 86 -9.75 -0.56 10.87
N LYS A 87 -8.62 -0.26 11.51
CA LYS A 87 -8.45 -0.27 12.97
C LYS A 87 -8.00 1.09 13.48
N THR A 88 -8.33 1.39 14.73
CA THR A 88 -7.90 2.63 15.38
C THR A 88 -6.40 2.62 15.67
N PHE A 89 -5.84 3.78 15.98
CA PHE A 89 -4.42 3.89 16.33
C PHE A 89 -4.09 3.09 17.60
N ALA A 90 -4.95 3.14 18.63
CA ALA A 90 -4.76 2.36 19.85
C ALA A 90 -4.83 0.84 19.59
N GLU A 91 -5.80 0.38 18.79
CA GLU A 91 -5.91 -1.03 18.43
C GLU A 91 -4.69 -1.53 17.64
N THR A 92 -4.21 -0.73 16.69
CA THR A 92 -3.03 -1.08 15.89
C THR A 92 -1.75 -1.11 16.73
N GLN A 93 -1.64 -0.25 17.75
CA GLN A 93 -0.56 -0.34 18.72
C GLN A 93 -0.61 -1.65 19.51
N THR A 94 -1.74 -1.96 20.15
CA THR A 94 -1.90 -3.18 20.95
C THR A 94 -1.66 -4.44 20.11
N LEU A 95 -2.22 -4.50 18.90
CA LEU A 95 -2.04 -5.66 18.02
C LEU A 95 -0.61 -5.80 17.50
N SER A 96 0.13 -4.71 17.35
CA SER A 96 1.50 -4.78 16.84
C SER A 96 2.50 -5.44 17.81
N HIS A 97 2.15 -5.50 19.10
CA HIS A 97 2.92 -6.21 20.13
C HIS A 97 2.83 -7.74 19.97
N ASP A 98 1.67 -8.24 19.53
CA ASP A 98 1.49 -9.65 19.17
C ASP A 98 2.01 -9.88 17.75
N ARG A 99 3.16 -10.54 17.63
CA ARG A 99 3.85 -10.73 16.34
C ARG A 99 3.02 -11.54 15.35
N ASP A 100 2.29 -12.54 15.82
CA ASP A 100 1.56 -13.45 14.95
C ASP A 100 0.27 -12.80 14.47
N ARG A 101 -0.50 -12.20 15.39
CA ARG A 101 -1.68 -11.39 15.00
C ARG A 101 -1.31 -10.22 14.10
N TRP A 102 -0.15 -9.58 14.32
CA TRP A 102 0.33 -8.52 13.44
C TRP A 102 0.68 -9.04 12.05
N ARG A 103 1.36 -10.19 11.96
CA ARG A 103 1.72 -10.81 10.67
C ARG A 103 0.47 -11.15 9.86
N ASP A 104 -0.54 -11.72 10.50
CA ASP A 104 -1.81 -12.06 9.87
C ASP A 104 -2.56 -10.80 9.41
N LEU A 105 -2.59 -9.76 10.24
CA LEU A 105 -3.20 -8.48 9.86
C LEU A 105 -2.49 -7.84 8.66
N VAL A 106 -1.15 -7.87 8.62
CA VAL A 106 -0.38 -7.36 7.49
C VAL A 106 -0.72 -8.12 6.21
N HIS A 107 -0.76 -9.46 6.28
CA HIS A 107 -1.10 -10.31 5.15
C HIS A 107 -2.49 -10.01 4.60
N ASN A 108 -3.47 -9.89 5.50
CA ASN A 108 -4.87 -9.62 5.15
C ASN A 108 -5.09 -8.18 4.65
N SER A 109 -4.30 -7.21 5.11
CA SER A 109 -4.44 -5.80 4.74
C SER A 109 -3.67 -5.41 3.48
N SER A 110 -2.60 -6.15 3.13
CA SER A 110 -1.79 -5.88 1.92
C SER A 110 -2.41 -6.48 0.66
N ARG A 111 -3.05 -7.65 0.77
CA ARG A 111 -3.75 -8.29 -0.34
C ARG A 111 -4.97 -7.48 -0.77
N ARG A 112 -5.23 -7.47 -2.08
CA ARG A 112 -6.49 -6.94 -2.61
C ARG A 112 -7.65 -7.76 -2.04
N ARG A 113 -8.69 -7.07 -1.57
CA ARG A 113 -10.01 -7.71 -1.41
C ARG A 113 -10.60 -7.91 -2.82
N PRO A 114 -11.25 -9.05 -3.12
CA PRO A 114 -11.90 -9.29 -4.41
C PRO A 114 -12.93 -8.20 -4.81
N ASP A 115 -13.51 -7.50 -3.83
CA ASP A 115 -14.58 -6.50 -4.03
C ASP A 115 -14.16 -5.18 -4.70
N ASP A 116 -12.86 -4.90 -4.84
CA ASP A 116 -12.38 -3.63 -5.42
C ASP A 116 -12.42 -3.62 -6.97
N SER A 117 -13.08 -4.63 -7.55
CA SER A 117 -13.29 -4.80 -9.00
C SER A 117 -14.59 -4.16 -9.50
N THR A 118 -15.43 -3.63 -8.60
CA THR A 118 -16.84 -3.28 -8.91
C THR A 118 -17.13 -1.78 -8.85
N GLN A 119 -16.13 -0.90 -8.97
CA GLN A 119 -16.38 0.54 -9.12
C GLN A 119 -15.64 1.12 -10.32
N SER A 120 -16.39 1.11 -11.44
CA SER A 120 -16.46 2.04 -12.56
C SER A 120 -15.23 2.36 -13.40
#